data_AF-A0A133VQ24-F1
#
_entry.id   AF-A0A133VQ24-F1
#
_cell.length_a   1.000
_cell.length_b   1.000
_cell.length_c   1.000
_cell.angle_alpha   90.00
_cell.angle_beta   90.00
_cell.angle_gamma   90.00
#
_symmetry.space_group_name_H-M   'P 1'
#
loop_
_entity.id
_entity.type
_entity.pdbx_description
1 polymer ?
#
loop_
_entity_poly.entity_id
_entity_poly.type
_entity_poly.pdbx_seq_one_letter_code
_entity_poly.pdbx_strand_id
1 'polypeptide(L)'
;MNVLKKLMKEAKAHEMVLGVLFVVYIVSGVKMPERIASLVDSMMGQIVIMLLGLTLFLNLHPIAGVLAIVVCYEIIRRSADAKKPVIGYMPPVDKVERKDVRGREFPRTLEEEMVHKMAPLVKHAPGKGSDYKPVLNGAHGASDL
;
A
#
# COMPACT_ATOMS: atom_id res chain seq x y z
N MET A 1 46.02 -8.23 5.72
CA MET A 1 45.53 -8.63 7.06
C MET A 1 45.98 -7.71 8.22
N ASN A 2 46.54 -6.52 7.95
CA ASN A 2 47.04 -5.61 9.01
C ASN A 2 46.05 -4.48 9.35
N VAL A 3 45.23 -4.06 8.39
CA VAL A 3 44.23 -3.00 8.56
C VAL A 3 43.13 -3.44 9.53
N LEU A 4 42.67 -4.68 9.41
CA LEU A 4 41.65 -5.26 10.30
C LEU A 4 42.13 -5.35 11.75
N LYS A 5 43.39 -5.76 11.97
CA LYS A 5 44.01 -5.77 13.31
C LYS A 5 44.16 -4.37 13.89
N LYS A 6 44.47 -3.37 13.06
CA LYS A 6 44.59 -1.97 13.50
C LYS A 6 43.23 -1.40 13.92
N LEU A 7 42.17 -1.70 13.16
CA LEU A 7 40.79 -1.36 13.53
C LEU A 7 40.39 -2.08 14.82
N MET A 8 40.56 -3.41 14.94
CA MET A 8 40.16 -4.12 16.16
C MET A 8 40.92 -3.70 17.42
N LYS A 9 42.13 -3.13 17.31
CA LYS A 9 42.97 -2.75 18.46
C LYS A 9 42.58 -1.40 19.08
N GLU A 10 41.92 -0.53 18.31
CA GLU A 10 41.47 0.80 18.74
C GLU A 10 40.09 0.75 19.45
N ALA A 11 39.42 -0.40 19.44
CA ALA A 11 38.09 -0.54 20.01
C ALA A 11 38.13 -0.65 21.55
N LYS A 12 37.37 0.20 22.24
CA LYS A 12 37.17 0.09 23.69
C LYS A 12 36.28 -1.11 24.00
N ALA A 13 36.49 -1.73 25.17
CA ALA A 13 35.78 -2.96 25.57
C ALA A 13 34.25 -2.82 25.52
N HIS A 14 33.69 -1.68 25.92
CA HIS A 14 32.24 -1.44 25.88
C HIS A 14 31.69 -1.33 24.44
N GLU A 15 32.45 -0.76 23.52
CA GLU A 15 32.06 -0.65 22.11
C GLU A 15 32.10 -2.02 21.42
N MET A 16 33.06 -2.87 21.81
CA MET A 16 33.13 -4.26 21.35
C MET A 16 31.92 -5.07 21.83
N VAL A 17 31.54 -4.93 23.11
CA VAL A 17 30.33 -5.58 23.66
C VAL A 17 29.08 -5.12 22.91
N LEU A 18 28.93 -3.82 22.65
CA LEU A 18 27.81 -3.27 21.90
C LEU A 18 27.78 -3.80 20.45
N GLY A 19 28.93 -3.89 19.79
CA GLY A 19 29.04 -4.47 18.46
C GLY A 19 28.59 -5.94 18.43
N VAL A 20 29.00 -6.74 19.43
CA VAL A 20 28.53 -8.13 19.57
C VAL A 20 27.01 -8.17 19.78
N LEU A 21 26.46 -7.28 20.61
CA LEU A 21 25.01 -7.18 20.83
C LEU A 21 24.25 -6.87 19.53
N PHE A 22 24.76 -5.98 18.68
CA PHE A 22 24.18 -5.68 17.37
C PHE A 22 24.17 -6.90 16.46
N VAL A 23 25.27 -7.66 16.41
CA VAL A 23 25.32 -8.90 15.63
C VAL A 23 24.30 -9.91 16.13
N VAL A 24 24.22 -10.10 17.45
CA VAL A 24 23.22 -11.01 18.07
C VAL A 24 21.80 -10.56 17.73
N TYR A 25 21.51 -9.26 17.80
CA TYR A 25 20.20 -8.72 17.46
C TYR A 25 19.79 -8.97 16.00
N ILE A 26 20.74 -8.78 15.07
CA ILE A 26 20.52 -9.03 13.63
C ILE A 26 20.20 -10.51 13.41
N VAL A 27 21.04 -11.41 13.94
CA VAL A 27 20.91 -12.86 13.74
C VAL A 27 19.69 -13.44 14.44
N SER A 28 19.36 -12.97 15.64
CA SER A 28 18.26 -13.53 16.45
C SER A 28 16.88 -13.30 15.83
N GLY A 29 16.75 -12.38 14.86
CA GLY A 29 15.48 -12.16 14.15
C GLY A 29 14.30 -11.83 15.08
N VAL A 30 14.57 -11.22 16.24
CA VAL A 30 13.56 -10.96 17.27
C VAL A 30 12.43 -10.11 16.68
N LYS A 31 11.20 -10.60 16.84
CA LYS A 31 10.00 -9.90 16.38
C LYS A 31 9.83 -8.61 17.17
N MET A 32 9.62 -7.51 16.45
CA MET A 32 9.37 -6.20 17.03
C MET A 32 8.02 -6.22 17.78
N PRO A 33 7.97 -5.92 19.09
CA PRO A 33 6.71 -5.84 19.81
C PRO A 33 5.87 -4.66 19.30
N GLU A 34 4.55 -4.84 19.27
CA GLU A 34 3.60 -3.93 18.62
C GLU A 34 3.72 -2.47 19.10
N ARG A 35 3.94 -2.26 20.39
CA ARG A 35 4.14 -0.91 20.98
C ARG A 35 5.36 -0.17 20.42
N ILE A 36 6.46 -0.88 20.18
CA ILE A 36 7.67 -0.28 19.62
C ILE A 36 7.50 -0.12 18.12
N ALA A 37 6.89 -1.10 17.44
CA ALA A 37 6.59 -1.02 16.02
C ALA A 37 5.75 0.23 15.69
N SER A 38 4.68 0.51 16.45
CA SER A 38 3.84 1.69 16.23
C SER A 38 4.58 3.01 16.39
N LEU A 39 5.57 3.08 17.29
CA LEU A 39 6.38 4.29 17.50
C LEU A 39 7.33 4.52 16.32
N VAL A 40 8.01 3.44 15.89
CA VAL A 40 9.00 3.48 14.82
C VAL A 40 8.38 3.70 13.45
N ASP A 41 7.14 3.27 13.23
CA ASP A 41 6.48 3.39 11.93
C ASP A 41 6.07 4.83 11.58
N SER A 42 5.99 5.71 12.57
CA SER A 42 5.76 7.13 12.30
C SER A 42 6.93 7.73 11.51
N MET A 43 6.65 8.66 10.58
CA MET A 43 7.69 9.37 9.83
C MET A 43 8.72 10.03 10.76
N MET A 44 8.24 10.59 11.87
CA MET A 44 9.09 11.16 12.92
C MET A 44 9.96 10.10 13.62
N GLY A 45 9.40 8.93 13.93
CA GLY A 45 10.14 7.82 14.55
C GLY A 45 11.27 7.30 13.68
N GLN A 46 11.02 7.16 12.37
CA GLN A 46 12.06 6.76 11.41
C GLN A 46 13.19 7.78 11.32
N ILE A 47 12.86 9.08 11.28
CA ILE A 47 13.87 10.16 11.28
C ILE A 47 14.71 10.10 12.56
N VAL A 48 14.07 9.92 13.72
CA VAL A 48 14.77 9.81 15.01
C VAL A 48 15.74 8.62 15.00
N ILE A 49 15.34 7.45 14.51
CA ILE A 49 16.23 6.28 14.42
C ILE A 49 17.40 6.53 13.47
N MET A 50 17.16 7.17 12.32
CA MET A 50 18.22 7.52 11.38
C MET A 50 19.24 8.48 12.00
N LEU A 51 18.77 9.50 12.73
CA LEU A 51 19.64 10.41 13.46
C LEU A 51 20.42 9.67 14.55
N LEU A 52 19.77 8.80 15.31
CA LEU A 52 20.39 7.99 16.34
C LEU A 52 21.51 7.11 15.74
N GLY A 53 21.23 6.41 14.63
CA GLY A 53 22.21 5.62 13.89
C GLY A 53 23.40 6.45 13.40
N LEU A 54 23.14 7.66 12.87
CA LEU A 54 24.19 8.58 12.44
C LEU A 54 25.07 9.03 13.62
N THR A 55 24.45 9.35 14.77
CA THR A 55 25.21 9.74 15.97
C THR A 55 26.07 8.58 16.49
N LEU A 56 25.59 7.33 16.45
CA LEU A 56 26.43 6.18 16.80
C LEU A 56 27.56 6.00 15.81
N PHE A 57 27.31 6.16 14.52
CA PHE A 57 28.34 6.00 13.49
C PHE A 57 29.50 6.99 13.66
N LEU A 58 29.21 8.24 14.06
CA LEU A 58 30.23 9.27 14.23
C LEU A 58 31.01 9.15 15.56
N ASN A 59 30.41 8.59 16.61
CA ASN A 59 30.99 8.56 17.95
C ASN A 59 31.59 7.21 18.36
N LEU A 60 31.22 6.10 17.71
CA LEU A 60 31.74 4.76 18.03
C LEU A 60 32.87 4.35 17.08
N HIS A 61 33.58 3.28 17.47
CA HIS A 61 34.50 2.58 16.61
C HIS A 61 33.88 2.28 15.23
N PRO A 62 34.60 2.49 14.11
CA PRO A 62 34.06 2.38 12.75
C PRO A 62 33.27 1.10 12.47
N ILE A 63 33.74 -0.03 12.99
CA ILE A 63 33.07 -1.33 12.82
C ILE A 63 31.70 -1.36 13.53
N ALA A 64 31.63 -0.90 14.78
CA ALA A 64 30.39 -0.85 15.56
C ALA A 64 29.42 0.20 15.00
N GLY A 65 29.96 1.31 14.47
CA GLY A 65 29.18 2.33 13.78
C GLY A 65 28.49 1.80 12.52
N VAL A 66 29.20 1.06 11.66
CA VAL A 66 28.59 0.43 10.48
C VAL A 66 27.49 -0.56 10.89
N LEU A 67 27.76 -1.37 11.92
CA LEU A 67 26.76 -2.28 12.47
C LEU A 67 25.52 -1.53 13.00
N ALA A 68 25.69 -0.37 13.63
CA ALA A 68 24.58 0.44 14.10
C ALA A 68 23.64 0.88 12.95
N ILE A 69 24.20 1.28 11.81
CA ILE A 69 23.39 1.63 10.62
C ILE A 69 22.61 0.42 10.12
N VAL A 70 23.24 -0.76 10.07
CA VAL A 70 22.56 -2.00 9.67
C VAL A 70 21.44 -2.35 10.65
N VAL A 71 21.66 -2.15 11.96
CA VAL A 71 20.62 -2.35 12.98
C VAL A 71 19.46 -1.38 12.80
N CYS A 72 19.73 -0.10 12.53
CA CYS A 72 18.68 0.89 12.24
C CYS A 72 17.82 0.47 11.04
N TYR A 73 18.47 0.00 9.97
CA TYR A 73 17.76 -0.56 8.81
C TYR A 73 16.91 -1.77 9.18
N GLU A 74 17.46 -2.71 9.94
CA GLU A 74 16.73 -3.90 10.40
C GLU A 74 15.53 -3.54 11.29
N ILE A 75 15.65 -2.53 12.16
CA ILE A 75 14.53 -2.04 12.99
C ILE A 75 13.40 -1.51 12.11
N ILE A 76 13.72 -0.65 11.12
CA ILE A 76 12.73 -0.07 10.20
C ILE A 76 12.07 -1.15 9.33
N ARG A 77 12.87 -2.09 8.83
CA ARG A 77 12.36 -3.22 8.04
C ARG A 77 11.41 -4.09 8.86
N ARG A 78 11.79 -4.43 10.09
CA ARG A 78 10.97 -5.27 10.99
C ARG A 78 9.70 -4.56 11.44
N SER A 79 9.73 -3.24 11.65
CA SER A 79 8.50 -2.50 11.96
C SER A 79 7.52 -2.51 10.78
N ALA A 80 8.01 -2.39 9.55
CA ALA A 80 7.17 -2.48 8.36
C ALA A 80 6.54 -3.89 8.19
N ASP A 81 7.30 -4.95 8.50
CA ASP A 81 6.77 -6.32 8.48
C ASP A 81 5.72 -6.57 9.57
N ALA A 82 5.87 -5.96 10.75
CA ALA A 82 4.89 -6.06 11.84
C ALA A 82 3.54 -5.41 11.49
N LYS A 83 3.53 -4.40 10.62
CA LYS A 83 2.31 -3.75 10.14
C LYS A 83 1.61 -4.44 8.99
N LYS A 84 2.23 -5.43 8.33
CA LYS A 84 1.56 -6.21 7.29
C LYS A 84 0.32 -6.80 7.94
N PRO A 85 -0.89 -6.34 7.57
CA PRO A 85 -2.08 -6.94 8.13
C PRO A 85 -2.06 -8.39 7.67
N VAL A 86 -2.87 -9.25 8.30
CA VAL A 86 -3.11 -10.62 7.83
C VAL A 86 -3.88 -10.57 6.47
N ILE A 87 -3.34 -9.86 5.48
CA ILE A 87 -3.73 -9.76 4.07
C ILE A 87 -3.11 -10.94 3.30
N GLY A 88 -2.54 -11.93 3.99
CA GLY A 88 -2.23 -13.23 3.37
C GLY A 88 -3.47 -13.96 2.84
N TYR A 89 -4.68 -13.49 3.19
CA TYR A 89 -5.96 -13.97 2.66
C TYR A 89 -6.70 -12.96 1.78
N MET A 90 -6.10 -11.81 1.43
CA MET A 90 -6.74 -10.94 0.44
C MET A 90 -6.05 -11.15 -0.90
N PRO A 91 -6.77 -11.67 -1.92
CA PRO A 91 -6.20 -11.76 -3.25
C PRO A 91 -5.77 -10.37 -3.72
N PRO A 92 -4.67 -10.27 -4.50
CA PRO A 92 -4.16 -9.00 -5.00
C PRO A 92 -5.25 -8.18 -5.69
N VAL A 93 -5.43 -6.94 -5.22
CA VAL A 93 -6.48 -5.99 -5.67
C VAL A 93 -6.25 -5.54 -7.12
N ASP A 94 -5.11 -5.89 -7.71
CA ASP A 94 -4.83 -5.75 -9.15
C ASP A 94 -5.84 -6.53 -10.01
N LYS A 95 -6.68 -7.39 -9.41
CA LYS A 95 -7.78 -8.12 -10.09
C LYS A 95 -9.17 -7.93 -9.50
N VAL A 96 -9.39 -6.93 -8.63
CA VAL A 96 -10.75 -6.44 -8.38
C VAL A 96 -10.83 -5.02 -8.90
N GLU A 97 -10.80 -4.94 -10.24
CA GLU A 97 -11.12 -3.71 -10.94
C GLU A 97 -12.63 -3.43 -10.81
N ARG A 98 -12.89 -2.73 -9.72
CA ARG A 98 -13.63 -1.47 -9.59
C ARG A 98 -15.07 -1.45 -10.08
N LYS A 99 -15.87 -0.71 -9.32
CA LYS A 99 -16.34 0.62 -9.73
C LYS A 99 -17.35 1.06 -8.69
N ASP A 100 -17.27 2.33 -8.29
CA ASP A 100 -18.42 3.01 -7.72
C ASP A 100 -19.64 2.68 -8.59
N VAL A 101 -20.64 2.01 -8.01
CA VAL A 101 -21.81 1.53 -8.75
C VAL A 101 -22.93 2.57 -8.79
N ARG A 102 -22.64 3.78 -8.32
CA ARG A 102 -23.52 4.92 -8.49
C ARG A 102 -23.51 5.33 -9.97
N GLY A 103 -24.51 4.84 -10.72
CA GLY A 103 -24.76 5.19 -12.13
C GLY A 103 -24.53 4.09 -13.18
N ARG A 104 -24.34 2.82 -12.79
CA ARG A 104 -24.28 1.68 -13.74
C ARG A 104 -25.63 0.97 -13.83
N GLU A 105 -26.09 0.72 -15.05
CA GLU A 105 -27.22 -0.18 -15.30
C GLU A 105 -26.76 -1.63 -15.11
N PHE A 106 -27.36 -2.34 -14.16
CA PHE A 106 -27.19 -3.78 -14.01
C PHE A 106 -28.14 -4.50 -14.98
N PRO A 107 -27.76 -5.69 -15.52
CA PRO A 107 -28.67 -6.48 -16.31
C PRO A 107 -29.90 -6.80 -15.47
N ARG A 108 -31.08 -6.63 -16.07
CA ARG A 108 -32.32 -6.82 -15.34
C ARG A 108 -32.39 -8.22 -14.78
N THR A 109 -32.70 -8.32 -13.50
CA THR A 109 -32.85 -9.63 -12.86
C THR A 109 -34.12 -10.31 -13.36
N LEU A 110 -34.26 -11.63 -13.14
CA LEU A 110 -35.47 -12.36 -13.54
C LEU A 110 -36.73 -11.73 -12.94
N GLU A 111 -36.61 -11.14 -11.76
CA GLU A 111 -37.63 -10.36 -11.07
C GLU A 111 -38.00 -9.08 -11.84
N GLU A 112 -37.02 -8.27 -12.28
CA GLU A 112 -37.27 -7.08 -13.11
C GLU A 112 -37.84 -7.43 -14.49
N GLU A 113 -37.49 -8.60 -15.03
CA GLU A 113 -38.04 -9.11 -16.27
C GLU A 113 -39.53 -9.49 -16.11
N MET A 114 -39.90 -10.11 -15.00
CA MET A 114 -41.28 -10.46 -14.68
C MET A 114 -42.14 -9.21 -14.42
N VAL A 115 -41.58 -8.20 -13.76
CA VAL A 115 -42.23 -6.89 -13.59
C VAL A 115 -42.47 -6.20 -14.95
N HIS A 116 -41.54 -6.30 -15.89
CA HIS A 116 -41.71 -5.77 -17.25
C HIS A 116 -42.77 -6.52 -18.09
N LYS A 117 -43.20 -7.71 -17.64
CA LYS A 117 -44.29 -8.50 -18.26
C LYS A 117 -45.67 -8.14 -17.72
N MET A 118 -45.78 -7.29 -16.69
CA MET A 118 -47.06 -6.77 -16.21
C MET A 118 -47.77 -5.95 -17.30
N ALA A 119 -49.10 -5.98 -17.34
CA ALA A 119 -49.88 -5.27 -18.36
C ALA A 119 -49.73 -3.74 -18.24
N PRO A 120 -49.60 -3.02 -19.37
CA PRO A 120 -49.41 -1.58 -19.36
C PRO A 120 -50.66 -0.86 -18.84
N LEU A 121 -50.44 0.19 -18.06
CA LEU A 121 -51.49 1.13 -17.67
C LEU A 121 -52.19 1.69 -18.92
N VAL A 122 -53.52 1.68 -18.94
CA VAL A 122 -54.31 2.08 -20.11
C VAL A 122 -54.14 3.58 -20.38
N LYS A 123 -53.61 3.91 -21.56
CA LYS A 123 -53.56 5.29 -22.08
C LYS A 123 -54.78 5.54 -22.97
N HIS A 124 -55.46 6.67 -22.79
CA HIS A 124 -56.58 7.08 -23.63
C HIS A 124 -56.11 7.59 -25.02
N ALA A 125 -57.00 7.59 -26.00
CA ALA A 125 -56.66 7.84 -27.41
C ALA A 125 -56.20 9.29 -27.69
N PRO A 126 -55.18 9.49 -28.54
CA PRO A 126 -54.78 10.81 -29.00
C PRO A 126 -55.83 11.42 -29.95
N GLY A 127 -56.01 12.73 -29.88
CA GLY A 127 -56.98 13.47 -30.68
C GLY A 127 -56.67 13.47 -32.18
N LYS A 128 -57.70 13.63 -33.01
CA LYS A 128 -57.63 13.58 -34.48
C LYS A 128 -56.74 14.71 -35.04
N GLY A 129 -55.64 14.36 -35.72
CA GLY A 129 -54.72 15.30 -36.40
C GLY A 129 -53.23 15.21 -36.02
N SER A 130 -52.82 14.22 -35.21
CA SER A 130 -51.45 14.11 -34.70
C SER A 130 -50.40 13.51 -35.65
N ASP A 131 -50.72 13.37 -36.94
CA ASP A 131 -49.84 12.66 -37.88
C ASP A 131 -48.81 13.62 -38.50
N TYR A 132 -47.54 13.45 -38.13
CA TYR A 132 -46.41 14.20 -38.69
C TYR A 132 -45.46 13.26 -39.46
N LYS A 133 -45.03 13.68 -40.67
CA LYS A 133 -44.03 12.97 -41.49
C LYS A 133 -42.67 13.66 -41.40
N PRO A 134 -41.67 13.11 -40.69
CA PRO A 134 -40.33 13.65 -40.69
C PRO A 134 -39.66 13.40 -42.06
N VAL A 135 -39.22 14.47 -42.72
CA VAL A 135 -38.41 14.41 -43.95
C VAL A 135 -36.95 14.60 -43.57
N LEU A 136 -36.14 13.55 -43.71
CA LEU A 136 -34.70 13.62 -43.44
C LEU A 136 -33.98 14.26 -44.62
N ASN A 137 -33.19 15.30 -44.38
CA ASN A 137 -32.30 15.88 -45.39
C ASN A 137 -30.89 15.29 -45.26
N GLY A 138 -30.15 15.22 -46.39
CA GLY A 138 -28.92 14.44 -46.53
C GLY A 138 -27.85 14.75 -45.47
N ALA A 139 -27.57 13.78 -44.60
CA ALA A 139 -26.55 13.86 -43.57
C ALA A 139 -25.16 13.90 -44.21
N HIS A 140 -24.59 15.10 -44.39
CA HIS A 140 -23.30 15.38 -45.02
C HIS A 140 -22.13 14.73 -44.24
N GLY A 141 -21.97 13.41 -44.35
CA GLY A 141 -20.88 12.66 -43.71
C GLY A 141 -20.95 12.60 -42.18
N ALA A 142 -22.00 13.10 -41.53
CA ALA A 142 -22.16 13.06 -40.07
C ALA A 142 -22.43 11.66 -39.50
N SER A 143 -22.50 10.65 -40.37
CA SER A 143 -22.76 9.25 -39.97
C SER A 143 -21.49 8.46 -39.65
N ASP A 144 -20.29 9.01 -39.87
CA ASP A 144 -19.03 8.28 -39.66
C ASP A 144 -18.39 8.59 -38.29
N LEU A 145 -19.16 8.39 -37.21
CA LEU A 145 -18.66 8.28 -35.83
C LEU A 145 -19.28 7.07 -35.11
#